data_AF-A0AAU4YUG4-F1
#
_entry.id   AF-A0AAU4YUG4-F1
#
_cell.length_a   1.000
_cell.length_b   1.000
_cell.length_c   1.000
_cell.angle_alpha   90.00
_cell.angle_beta   90.00
_cell.angle_gamma   90.00
#
_symmetry.space_group_name_H-M   'P 1'
#
loop_
_entity.id
_entity.type
_entity.pdbx_description
1 polymer ?
#
loop_
_entity_poly.entity_id
_entity_poly.type
_entity_poly.pdbx_seq_one_letter_code
_entity_poly.pdbx_strand_id
1 'polypeptide(L)'
;MYQPKYGSKRYHHPLVGELTLGFEAFTPMGDLDQTLGLYTVEPGSPSENALRLLASWTADSTYTQPGEGLGGAPGRGAAGRA
;
A
#
# COMPACT_ATOMS: atom_id res chain seq x y z
N MET A 1 -23.69 -13.14 -10.13
CA MET A 1 -23.17 -11.77 -10.28
C MET A 1 -21.74 -11.90 -10.77
N TYR A 2 -21.38 -11.34 -11.94
CA TYR A 2 -20.02 -11.43 -12.47
C TYR A 2 -19.19 -10.28 -11.89
N GLN A 3 -18.20 -10.61 -11.06
CA GLN A 3 -17.22 -9.63 -10.60
C GLN A 3 -16.08 -9.62 -11.63
N PRO A 4 -15.78 -8.50 -12.32
CA PRO A 4 -14.64 -8.44 -13.20
C PRO A 4 -13.36 -8.67 -12.38
N LYS A 5 -12.50 -9.58 -12.84
CA LYS A 5 -11.24 -9.91 -12.16
C LYS A 5 -10.12 -8.93 -12.47
N TYR A 6 -10.24 -8.14 -13.52
CA TYR A 6 -9.26 -7.11 -13.86
C TYR A 6 -9.94 -5.97 -14.62
N GLY A 7 -9.24 -4.83 -14.72
CA GLY A 7 -9.68 -3.69 -15.51
C GLY A 7 -9.02 -2.39 -15.06
N SER A 8 -9.66 -1.27 -15.35
CA SER A 8 -9.22 0.06 -14.91
C SER A 8 -10.35 0.78 -14.18
N LYS A 9 -9.99 1.49 -13.11
CA LYS A 9 -10.90 2.27 -12.27
C LYS A 9 -10.41 3.71 -12.21
N ARG A 10 -11.35 4.64 -12.30
CA ARG A 10 -11.09 6.07 -12.26
C ARG A 10 -11.69 6.65 -11.00
N TYR A 11 -10.88 7.42 -10.28
CA TYR A 11 -11.22 7.99 -8.98
C TYR A 11 -10.93 9.49 -9.00
N HIS A 12 -11.73 10.23 -8.23
CA HIS A 12 -11.43 11.61 -7.92
C HIS A 12 -10.95 11.68 -6.46
N HIS A 13 -9.63 11.76 -6.27
CA HIS A 13 -9.00 11.85 -4.96
C HIS A 13 -8.95 13.32 -4.50
N PRO A 14 -9.39 13.65 -3.27
CA PRO A 14 -9.53 15.05 -2.83
C PRO A 14 -8.22 15.84 -2.83
N LEU A 15 -7.09 15.16 -2.71
CA LEU A 15 -5.78 15.80 -2.58
C LEU A 15 -4.93 15.81 -3.86
N VAL A 16 -5.16 14.87 -4.78
CA VAL A 16 -4.35 14.73 -6.01
C VAL A 16 -5.18 14.75 -7.30
N GLY A 17 -6.50 14.93 -7.18
CA GLY A 17 -7.43 14.97 -8.29
C GLY A 17 -7.63 13.58 -8.92
N GLU A 18 -7.62 13.54 -10.24
CA GLU A 18 -7.92 12.33 -11.02
C GLU A 18 -6.85 11.24 -10.86
N LEU A 19 -7.30 10.04 -10.49
CA LEU A 19 -6.46 8.86 -10.36
C LEU A 19 -7.04 7.73 -11.21
N THR A 20 -6.26 7.22 -12.16
CA THR A 20 -6.60 6.03 -12.94
C THR A 20 -5.75 4.87 -12.46
N LEU A 21 -6.41 3.83 -11.95
CA LEU A 21 -5.78 2.63 -11.42
C LEU A 21 -6.20 1.41 -12.24
N GLY A 22 -5.24 0.66 -12.76
CA GLY A 22 -5.46 -0.74 -13.08
C GLY A 22 -5.85 -1.49 -11.82
N PHE A 23 -6.73 -2.48 -11.93
CA PHE A 23 -7.04 -3.39 -10.84
C PHE A 23 -6.99 -4.82 -11.32
N GLU A 24 -6.59 -5.72 -10.44
CA GLU A 24 -6.66 -7.17 -10.60
C GLU A 24 -7.04 -7.81 -9.27
N ALA A 25 -7.92 -8.80 -9.30
CA ALA A 25 -8.38 -9.55 -8.14
C ALA A 25 -8.17 -11.04 -8.39
N PHE A 26 -7.42 -11.69 -7.51
CA PHE A 26 -7.13 -13.11 -7.61
C PHE A 26 -7.09 -13.80 -6.25
N THR A 27 -7.40 -15.08 -6.24
CA THR A 27 -7.35 -15.94 -5.05
C THR A 27 -5.94 -16.56 -4.96
N PRO A 28 -5.19 -16.33 -3.88
CA PRO A 28 -3.87 -16.94 -3.70
C PRO A 28 -3.93 -18.47 -3.68
N MET A 29 -2.88 -19.11 -4.18
CA MET A 29 -2.74 -20.56 -4.03
C MET A 29 -2.37 -20.88 -2.58
N GLY A 30 -3.31 -21.45 -1.82
CA GLY A 30 -3.10 -21.87 -0.43
C GLY A 30 -4.26 -21.51 0.51
N ASP A 31 -5.09 -20.52 0.13
CA ASP A 31 -6.27 -20.13 0.91
C ASP A 31 -7.36 -19.63 -0.03
N LEU A 32 -8.41 -20.43 -0.21
CA LEU A 32 -9.52 -20.13 -1.13
C LEU A 32 -10.51 -19.11 -0.57
N ASP A 33 -10.43 -18.81 0.73
CA ASP A 33 -11.27 -17.81 1.39
C ASP A 33 -10.62 -16.41 1.35
N GLN A 34 -9.42 -16.29 0.77
CA GLN A 34 -8.74 -15.02 0.57
C GLN A 34 -8.88 -14.49 -0.86
N THR A 35 -8.89 -13.16 -0.97
CA THR A 35 -8.83 -12.46 -2.26
C THR A 35 -7.77 -11.36 -2.17
N LEU A 36 -6.75 -11.44 -3.02
CA LEU A 36 -5.77 -10.39 -3.19
C LEU A 36 -6.27 -9.40 -4.24
N GLY A 37 -6.25 -8.11 -3.90
CA GLY A 37 -6.47 -7.02 -4.85
C GLY A 37 -5.16 -6.32 -5.17
N LEU A 38 -4.74 -6.34 -6.42
CA LEU A 38 -3.63 -5.57 -6.94
C LEU A 38 -4.15 -4.31 -7.64
N TYR A 39 -3.55 -3.17 -7.33
CA TYR A 39 -3.82 -1.91 -8.02
C TYR A 39 -2.54 -1.38 -8.65
N THR A 40 -2.60 -1.01 -9.92
CA THR A 40 -1.46 -0.54 -10.71
C THR A 40 -1.72 0.82 -11.33
N VAL A 41 -0.66 1.51 -11.72
CA VAL A 41 -0.69 2.77 -12.46
C VAL A 41 0.16 2.61 -13.71
N GLU A 42 -0.21 3.29 -14.78
CA GLU A 42 0.58 3.29 -16.00
C GLU A 42 1.89 4.09 -15.77
N PRO A 43 3.08 3.55 -16.11
CA PRO A 43 4.34 4.24 -15.91
C PRO A 43 4.42 5.58 -16.64
N GLY A 44 4.95 6.62 -15.99
CA GLY A 44 5.03 7.98 -16.52
C GLY A 44 3.69 8.74 -16.55
N SER A 45 2.60 8.12 -16.11
CA SER A 45 1.29 8.78 -16.10
C SER A 45 1.16 9.83 -14.99
N PRO A 46 0.25 10.81 -15.13
CA PRO A 46 -0.11 11.71 -14.03
C PRO A 46 -0.56 10.96 -12.77
N SER A 47 -1.21 9.80 -12.94
CA SER A 47 -1.65 8.96 -11.83
C SER A 47 -0.48 8.29 -11.10
N GLU A 48 0.62 7.96 -11.77
CA GLU A 48 1.85 7.49 -11.09
C GLU A 48 2.41 8.58 -10.18
N ASN A 49 2.54 9.81 -10.69
CA ASN A 49 3.04 10.94 -9.89
C ASN A 49 2.12 11.24 -8.70
N ALA A 50 0.81 11.24 -8.92
CA ALA A 50 -0.19 11.41 -7.87
C ALA A 50 -0.07 10.32 -6.79
N LEU A 51 0.11 9.05 -7.17
CA LEU A 51 0.27 7.95 -6.23
C LEU A 51 1.57 8.07 -5.42
N ARG A 52 2.68 8.48 -6.05
CA ARG A 52 3.95 8.75 -5.35
C ARG A 52 3.82 9.89 -4.34
N LEU A 53 3.09 10.95 -4.69
CA LEU A 53 2.80 12.05 -3.76
C LEU A 53 2.01 11.57 -2.55
N LEU A 54 0.94 10.78 -2.74
CA LEU A 54 0.18 10.20 -1.64
C LEU A 54 1.05 9.29 -0.75
N ALA A 55 1.88 8.45 -1.35
CA ALA A 55 2.78 7.56 -0.62
C ALA A 55 3.78 8.34 0.27
N SER A 56 4.27 9.48 -0.21
CA SER A 56 5.18 10.34 0.55
C SER A 56 4.57 10.93 1.83
N TRP A 57 3.25 11.10 1.89
CA TRP A 57 2.55 11.56 3.09
C TRP A 57 2.32 10.45 4.11
N THR A 58 2.22 9.21 3.65
CA THR A 58 2.03 8.03 4.51
C THR A 58 3.34 7.44 5.03
N ALA A 59 4.50 7.94 4.59
CA ALA A 59 5.83 7.40 4.92
C ALA A 59 6.20 7.45 6.42
N ASP A 60 5.43 8.15 7.25
CA ASP A 60 5.58 8.15 8.72
C ASP A 60 4.95 6.89 9.37
N SER A 61 4.12 6.15 8.63
CA SER A 61 3.49 4.90 9.08
C SER A 61 4.48 3.75 8.94
N THR A 62 5.42 3.65 9.90
CA THR A 62 6.25 2.45 10.05
C THR A 62 5.32 1.27 10.30
N TYR A 63 5.07 0.46 9.26
CA TYR A 63 4.37 -0.81 9.41
C TYR A 63 5.20 -1.69 10.34
N THR A 64 4.80 -1.73 11.62
CA THR A 64 5.31 -2.72 12.56
C THR A 64 4.78 -4.05 12.06
N GLN A 65 5.64 -4.85 11.42
CA GLN A 65 5.30 -6.21 11.02
C GLN A 65 4.79 -6.98 12.25
N PRO A 66 3.52 -7.42 12.26
CA PRO A 66 3.04 -8.32 13.29
C PRO A 66 3.65 -9.70 13.00
N GLY A 67 4.83 -9.99 13.54
CA GLY A 67 5.46 -11.30 13.31
C GLY A 67 6.93 -11.50 13.69
N GLU A 68 7.73 -10.48 14.00
CA GLU A 68 9.12 -10.67 14.43
C GLU A 68 9.29 -10.44 15.94
N GLY A 69 8.52 -11.20 16.71
CA GLY A 69 8.89 -11.51 18.08
C GLY A 69 9.76 -12.75 18.08
N LEU A 70 11.08 -12.59 17.96
CA LEU A 70 12.13 -13.47 18.52
C LEU A 70 13.52 -12.89 18.20
N GLY A 71 14.05 -12.10 19.14
CA GLY A 71 15.50 -11.97 19.34
C GLY A 71 16.14 -10.62 19.07
N GLY A 72 16.24 -9.79 20.11
CA GLY A 72 17.43 -8.95 20.32
C GLY A 72 17.22 -7.43 20.27
N ALA A 73 16.74 -6.85 21.37
CA ALA A 73 17.06 -5.47 21.71
C ALA A 73 17.87 -5.45 23.02
N PRO A 74 19.18 -5.11 23.01
CA PRO A 74 19.78 -4.47 24.16
C PRO A 74 19.41 -2.98 24.08
N GLY A 75 18.72 -2.51 25.12
CA GLY A 75 18.32 -1.11 25.25
C GLY A 75 19.51 -0.17 25.15
N ARG A 76 19.35 0.90 24.37
CA ARG A 76 20.20 2.09 24.49
C ARG A 76 19.52 3.07 25.43
N GLY A 77 20.08 3.14 26.63
CA GLY A 77 19.69 4.07 27.68
C GLY A 77 19.75 5.52 27.23
N ALA A 78 18.83 6.29 27.77
CA ALA A 78 18.84 7.74 27.72
C ALA A 78 20.12 8.29 28.36
N ALA A 79 20.91 8.99 27.58
CA ALA A 79 21.81 10.06 28.02
C ALA A 79 21.32 11.30 27.27
N GLY A 80 21.10 12.47 27.85
CA GLY A 80 21.38 13.04 29.15
C GLY A 80 21.16 14.52 28.91
N ARG A 81 20.34 15.18 29.73
CA ARG A 81 20.15 16.64 29.69
C ARG A 81 20.03 17.11 31.12
N ALA A 82 21.18 17.44 31.69
CA ALA A 82 21.29 18.42 32.77
C ALA A 82 21.30 19.82 32.13
#